data_AF-A0A960KQG0-F1
#
_entry.id   AF-A0A960KQG0-F1
#
_cell.length_a   1.000
_cell.length_b   1.000
_cell.length_c   1.000
_cell.angle_alpha   90.00
_cell.angle_beta   90.00
_cell.angle_gamma   90.00
#
_symmetry.space_group_name_H-M   'P 1'
#
loop_
_entity.id
_entity.type
_entity.pdbx_description
1 polymer ?
#
loop_
_entity_poly.entity_id
_entity_poly.type
_entity_poly.pdbx_seq_one_letter_code
_entity_poly.pdbx_strand_id
1 'polypeptide(L)'
;VPLIPGLKVLTTRSQLTSLPRTFHCDMPDELVDDVAAATSREQIREIGVRFAIRQARELLDGGAPGVHFFVTRDAEAVSRVLSALDL
;
A
#
# COMPACT_ATOMS: atom_id res chain seq x y z
N VAL A 1 -14.06 -15.76 14.73
CA VAL A 1 -14.23 -14.45 14.06
C VAL A 1 -13.10 -14.31 13.04
N PRO A 2 -13.36 -14.08 11.74
CA PRO A 2 -12.31 -13.92 10.74
C PRO A 2 -11.57 -12.58 10.91
N LEU A 3 -10.25 -12.58 10.76
CA LEU A 3 -9.42 -11.38 10.79
C LEU A 3 -9.22 -10.87 9.36
N ILE A 4 -9.62 -9.62 9.10
CA ILE A 4 -9.48 -8.99 7.79
C ILE A 4 -8.27 -8.03 7.85
N PRO A 5 -7.19 -8.29 7.08
CA PRO A 5 -6.03 -7.40 7.04
C PRO A 5 -6.40 -6.03 6.46
N GLY A 6 -5.97 -4.97 7.14
CA GLY A 6 -6.09 -3.59 6.67
C GLY A 6 -4.84 -3.15 5.91
N LEU A 7 -5.01 -2.59 4.71
CA LEU A 7 -3.93 -2.16 3.83
C LEU A 7 -4.07 -0.68 3.47
N LYS A 8 -2.95 0.05 3.52
CA LYS A 8 -2.88 1.45 3.15
C LYS A 8 -1.91 1.63 1.98
N VAL A 9 -2.37 2.28 0.92
CA VAL A 9 -1.53 2.61 -0.23
C VAL A 9 -0.71 3.86 0.08
N LEU A 10 0.62 3.76 -0.06
CA LEU A 10 1.53 4.89 0.10
C LEU A 10 1.52 5.74 -1.18
N THR A 11 1.29 7.05 -1.05
CA THR A 11 1.20 7.99 -2.17
C THR A 11 2.03 9.26 -1.97
N THR A 12 2.67 9.43 -0.80
CA THR A 12 3.57 10.56 -0.51
C THR A 12 4.82 10.12 0.24
N ARG A 13 5.95 10.81 0.00
CA ARG A 13 7.21 10.52 0.71
C ARG A 13 7.10 10.65 2.23
N SER A 14 6.29 11.61 2.70
CA SER A 14 6.05 11.83 4.14
C SER A 14 5.47 10.60 4.85
N GLN A 15 4.76 9.73 4.15
CA GLN A 15 4.16 8.52 4.71
C GLN A 15 5.18 7.47 5.15
N LEU A 16 6.41 7.49 4.61
CA LEU A 16 7.50 6.65 5.12
C LEU A 16 7.78 6.91 6.60
N THR A 17 7.47 8.11 7.10
CA THR A 17 7.69 8.48 8.51
C THR A 17 6.40 8.56 9.31
N SER A 18 5.30 9.02 8.72
CA SER A 18 4.05 9.19 9.46
C SER A 18 3.32 7.87 9.70
N LEU A 19 3.44 6.87 8.81
CA LEU A 19 2.79 5.57 8.99
C LEU A 19 3.39 4.78 10.15
N PRO A 20 4.73 4.58 10.26
CA PRO A 20 5.33 3.92 11.42
C PRO A 20 4.95 4.58 12.75
N ARG A 21 4.93 5.92 12.79
CA ARG A 21 4.55 6.67 13.99
C ARG A 21 3.10 6.47 14.41
N THR A 22 2.19 6.30 13.45
CA THR A 22 0.75 6.20 13.72
C THR A 22 0.33 4.76 13.99
N PHE A 23 0.90 3.81 13.24
CA PHE A 23 0.48 2.41 13.27
C PHE A 23 1.46 1.50 14.03
N HIS A 24 2.56 2.05 14.53
CA HIS A 24 3.61 1.30 15.24
C HIS A 24 4.11 0.10 14.42
N CYS A 25 4.36 0.34 13.13
CA CYS A 25 4.82 -0.66 12.18
C CYS A 25 6.15 -0.26 11.54
N ASP A 26 6.88 -1.24 11.00
CA ASP A 26 8.09 -1.00 10.23
C ASP A 26 7.77 -0.87 8.73
N MET A 27 8.59 -0.08 8.03
CA MET A 27 8.51 0.02 6.56
C MET A 27 9.50 -0.96 5.92
N PRO A 28 9.09 -1.71 4.87
CA PRO A 28 10.01 -2.57 4.13
C PRO A 28 11.12 -1.77 3.47
N ASP A 29 12.38 -2.23 3.59
CA ASP A 29 13.56 -1.53 3.05
C ASP A 29 13.43 -1.24 1.54
N GLU A 30 12.96 -2.23 0.76
CA GLU A 30 12.71 -2.07 -0.69
C GLU A 30 11.76 -0.90 -0.98
N LEU A 31 10.70 -0.72 -0.17
CA LEU A 31 9.75 0.37 -0.35
C LEU A 31 10.37 1.72 0.03
N VAL A 32 11.21 1.74 1.06
CA VAL A 32 11.94 2.95 1.48
C VAL A 32 12.91 3.38 0.38
N ASP A 33 13.71 2.45 -0.14
CA ASP A 33 14.72 2.71 -1.16
C ASP A 33 14.09 3.23 -2.46
N ASP A 34 13.04 2.55 -2.95
CA ASP A 34 12.33 2.96 -4.15
C ASP A 34 11.72 4.36 -4.03
N VAL A 35 11.05 4.64 -2.90
CA VAL A 35 10.44 5.96 -2.64
C VAL A 35 11.51 7.03 -2.44
N ALA A 36 12.68 6.69 -1.89
CA ALA A 36 13.81 7.60 -1.75
C ALA A 36 14.40 7.99 -3.11
N ALA A 37 14.49 7.05 -4.04
CA ALA A 37 14.97 7.26 -5.42
C ALA A 37 13.96 8.00 -6.32
N ALA A 38 12.67 7.98 -6.01
CA ALA A 38 11.64 8.63 -6.80
C ALA A 38 11.80 10.16 -6.87
N THR A 39 11.72 10.74 -8.06
CA THR A 39 11.92 12.18 -8.30
C THR A 39 10.61 12.98 -8.39
N SER A 40 9.46 12.30 -8.42
CA SER A 40 8.15 12.95 -8.52
C SER A 40 7.10 12.29 -7.63
N ARG A 41 6.03 13.03 -7.33
CA ARG A 41 4.88 12.50 -6.58
C ARG A 41 4.19 11.37 -7.33
N GLU A 42 4.13 11.44 -8.66
CA GLU A 42 3.53 10.39 -9.47
C GLU A 42 4.32 9.09 -9.37
N GLN A 43 5.66 9.15 -9.46
CA GLN A 43 6.49 7.96 -9.26
C GLN A 43 6.31 7.32 -7.87
N ILE A 44 6.20 8.13 -6.82
CA ILE A 44 5.93 7.62 -5.47
C ILE A 44 4.57 6.89 -5.42
N ARG A 45 3.55 7.46 -6.08
CA ARG A 45 2.22 6.85 -6.16
C ARG A 45 2.27 5.52 -6.92
N GLU A 46 2.99 5.45 -8.03
CA GLU A 46 3.18 4.22 -8.80
C GLU A 46 3.88 3.13 -7.97
N ILE A 47 4.96 3.48 -7.26
CA ILE A 47 5.68 2.58 -6.37
C ILE A 47 4.74 2.03 -5.28
N GLY A 48 3.98 2.90 -4.61
CA GLY A 48 3.08 2.48 -3.56
C GLY A 48 1.90 1.65 -4.05
N VAL A 49 1.34 1.96 -5.22
CA VAL A 49 0.31 1.13 -5.88
C VAL A 49 0.86 -0.25 -6.20
N ARG A 50 2.05 -0.33 -6.83
CA ARG A 50 2.69 -1.62 -7.15
C ARG A 50 2.94 -2.45 -5.89
N PHE A 51 3.43 -1.83 -4.82
CA PHE A 51 3.67 -2.51 -3.55
C PHE A 51 2.36 -3.02 -2.93
N ALA A 52 1.31 -2.20 -2.93
CA ALA A 52 -0.01 -2.57 -2.42
C ALA A 52 -0.64 -3.72 -3.21
N ILE A 53 -0.49 -3.76 -4.54
CA ILE A 53 -0.94 -4.87 -5.37
C ILE A 53 -0.24 -6.16 -4.95
N ARG A 54 1.10 -6.14 -4.84
CA ARG A 54 1.89 -7.31 -4.44
C ARG A 54 1.45 -7.82 -3.07
N GLN A 55 1.39 -6.94 -2.08
CA GLN A 55 1.00 -7.30 -0.71
C GLN A 55 -0.44 -7.81 -0.63
N ALA A 56 -1.38 -7.21 -1.38
CA ALA A 56 -2.76 -7.68 -1.41
C ALA A 56 -2.88 -9.08 -2.04
N ARG A 57 -2.13 -9.37 -3.12
CA ARG A 57 -2.07 -10.72 -3.71
C ARG A 57 -1.53 -11.73 -2.72
N GLU A 58 -0.40 -11.43 -2.07
CA GLU A 58 0.20 -12.32 -1.07
C GLU A 58 -0.76 -12.63 0.09
N LEU A 59 -1.54 -11.65 0.54
CA LEU A 59 -2.55 -11.85 1.57
C LEU A 59 -3.69 -12.77 1.08
N LEU A 60 -4.23 -12.53 -0.12
CA LEU A 60 -5.33 -13.30 -0.69
C LEU A 60 -4.88 -14.74 -1.00
N ASP A 61 -3.73 -14.91 -1.65
CA ASP A 61 -3.12 -16.21 -1.95
C ASP A 61 -2.76 -16.98 -0.65
N GLY A 62 -2.42 -16.25 0.41
CA GLY A 62 -2.21 -16.77 1.77
C GLY A 62 -3.50 -17.16 2.50
N GLY A 63 -4.67 -17.06 1.88
CA GLY A 63 -5.96 -17.47 2.44
C GLY A 63 -6.65 -16.41 3.30
N ALA A 64 -6.25 -15.13 3.22
CA ALA A 64 -7.01 -14.06 3.85
C ALA A 64 -8.43 -14.01 3.26
N PRO A 65 -9.48 -13.83 4.10
CA PRO A 65 -10.87 -13.80 3.64
C PRO A 65 -11.22 -12.54 2.83
N GLY A 66 -10.29 -11.58 2.74
CA GLY A 66 -10.42 -10.31 2.01
C GLY A 66 -9.36 -9.31 2.46
N VAL A 67 -9.35 -8.12 1.87
CA VAL A 67 -8.45 -7.00 2.24
C VAL A 67 -9.27 -5.73 2.44
N HIS A 68 -9.06 -5.02 3.54
CA HIS A 68 -9.70 -3.74 3.82
C HIS A 68 -8.76 -2.57 3.45
N PHE A 69 -9.14 -1.74 2.48
CA PHE A 69 -8.31 -0.61 2.03
C PHE A 69 -8.64 0.71 2.76
N PHE A 70 -7.61 1.38 3.27
CA PHE A 70 -7.71 2.74 3.80
C PHE A 70 -7.56 3.80 2.69
N VAL A 71 -8.68 4.23 2.12
CA VAL A 71 -8.76 5.10 0.92
C VAL A 71 -8.34 6.57 1.15
N THR A 72 -8.18 7.00 2.40
CA THR A 72 -8.03 8.42 2.79
C THR A 72 -7.30 9.31 1.77
N ARG A 73 -8.03 10.28 1.19
CA ARG A 73 -7.55 11.33 0.26
C ARG A 73 -7.12 10.90 -1.15
N ASP A 74 -7.05 9.61 -1.45
CA ASP A 74 -6.59 9.12 -2.75
C ASP A 74 -7.32 7.83 -3.19
N ALA A 75 -8.55 8.01 -3.69
CA ALA A 75 -9.39 6.91 -4.17
C ALA A 75 -8.88 6.27 -5.47
N GLU A 76 -8.22 7.06 -6.33
CA GLU A 76 -7.68 6.57 -7.58
C GLU A 76 -6.55 5.56 -7.35
N ALA A 77 -5.67 5.78 -6.37
CA ALA A 77 -4.62 4.83 -6.03
C ALA A 77 -5.20 3.48 -5.60
N VAL A 78 -6.27 3.47 -4.79
CA VAL A 78 -6.95 2.22 -4.40
C VAL A 78 -7.69 1.58 -5.58
N SER A 79 -8.37 2.38 -6.41
CA SER A 79 -9.03 1.88 -7.62
C SER A 79 -8.06 1.13 -8.54
N ARG A 80 -6.86 1.69 -8.75
CA ARG A 80 -5.78 1.03 -9.52
C ARG A 80 -5.36 -0.31 -8.91
N VAL A 81 -5.31 -0.42 -7.58
CA VAL A 81 -5.01 -1.69 -6.91
C VAL A 81 -6.13 -2.70 -7.18
N LEU A 82 -7.39 -2.33 -6.97
CA LEU A 82 -8.54 -3.22 -7.17
C LEU A 82 -8.62 -3.72 -8.63
N SER A 83 -8.48 -2.81 -9.61
CA SER A 83 -8.46 -3.18 -11.02
C SER A 83 -7.34 -4.15 -11.38
N ALA A 84 -6.18 -4.08 -10.71
CA ALA A 84 -5.08 -5.02 -10.94
C ALA A 84 -5.25 -6.37 -10.23
N LEU A 85 -6.18 -6.48 -9.29
CA LEU A 85 -6.52 -7.72 -8.58
C LEU A 85 -7.72 -8.44 -9.22
N ASP A 86 -8.29 -7.90 -10.30
CA ASP A 86 -9.54 -8.38 -10.92
C ASP A 86 -10.71 -8.42 -9.90
N LEU A 87 -10.74 -7.45 -8.98
CA LEU A 87 -11.75 -7.26 -7.94
C LEU A 87 -12.68 -6.08 -8.21
#